data_AF-A0A931YBZ4-F1
#
_entry.id   AF-A0A931YBZ4-F1
#
_cell.length_a   1.000
_cell.length_b   1.000
_cell.length_c   1.000
_cell.angle_alpha   90.00
_cell.angle_beta   90.00
_cell.angle_gamma   90.00
#
_symmetry.space_group_name_H-M   'P 1'
#
loop_
_entity.id
_entity.type
_entity.pdbx_description
1 polymer ?
#
loop_
_entity_poly.entity_id
_entity_poly.type
_entity_poly.pdbx_seq_one_letter_code
_entity_poly.pdbx_strand_id
1 'polypeptide(L)' 'MADANLKITCPDCNSEIPQIEGMVVGDILECSECGTEVEIQSLEPLTYRELIEEK' A
#
# COMPACT_ATOMS: atom_id res chain seq x y z
N MET A 1 -19.86 7.96 9.36
CA MET A 1 -19.32 6.61 9.60
C MET A 1 -17.83 6.75 9.85
N ALA A 2 -17.30 5.99 10.81
CA ALA A 2 -15.92 5.98 11.32
C ALA A 2 -14.90 5.81 10.17
N ASP A 3 -13.95 6.75 9.99
CA ASP A 3 -12.59 6.74 10.57
C ASP A 3 -11.67 5.68 9.94
N ALA A 4 -10.86 6.08 8.96
CA ALA A 4 -9.40 5.92 8.99
C ALA A 4 -8.78 6.45 7.69
N ASN A 5 -8.30 7.70 7.71
CA ASN A 5 -7.36 8.21 6.71
C ASN A 5 -5.96 7.62 6.99
N LEU A 6 -5.85 6.29 7.00
CA LEU A 6 -4.57 5.59 7.11
C LEU A 6 -3.90 5.72 5.74
N LYS A 7 -2.88 6.56 5.66
CA LYS A 7 -2.10 6.76 4.44
C LYS A 7 -0.88 5.86 4.52
N ILE A 8 -0.66 5.08 3.47
CA ILE A 8 0.53 4.25 3.32
C ILE A 8 1.60 5.13 2.67
N THR A 9 2.85 5.09 3.13
CA THR A 9 3.95 5.79 2.47
C THR A 9 4.65 4.85 1.51
N CYS A 10 4.67 5.17 0.22
CA CYS A 10 5.44 4.38 -0.74
C CYS A 10 6.93 4.42 -0.37
N PRO A 11 7.65 3.28 -0.27
CA PRO A 11 9.04 3.27 0.14
C PRO A 11 9.99 3.80 -0.96
N ASP A 12 9.57 3.73 -2.21
CA ASP A 12 10.36 4.15 -3.38
C ASP A 12 10.29 5.67 -3.60
N CYS A 13 9.08 6.19 -3.81
CA CYS A 13 8.87 7.61 -4.11
C CYS A 13 8.49 8.47 -2.89
N ASN A 14 8.31 7.86 -1.72
CA ASN A 14 7.87 8.53 -0.48
C ASN A 14 6.51 9.25 -0.60
N SER A 15 5.69 8.89 -1.60
CA SER A 15 4.35 9.44 -1.78
C SER A 15 3.31 8.78 -0.87
N GLU A 16 2.23 9.50 -0.60
CA GLU A 16 1.10 9.04 0.18
C GLU A 16 0.14 8.21 -0.70
N ILE A 17 0.10 6.89 -0.49
CA ILE A 17 -0.86 5.99 -1.09
C ILE A 17 -2.11 5.95 -0.19
N PRO A 18 -3.30 6.35 -0.69
CA PRO A 18 -4.52 6.27 0.09
C PRO A 18 -4.90 4.80 0.33
N GLN A 19 -5.02 4.39 1.59
CA GLN A 19 -5.62 3.09 1.91
C GLN A 19 -7.10 3.13 1.51
N ILE A 20 -7.56 2.10 0.81
CA ILE A 20 -8.96 1.92 0.42
C ILE A 20 -9.60 1.09 1.54
N GLU A 21 -10.71 1.57 2.09
CA GLU A 21 -11.49 0.81 3.07
C GLU A 21 -11.96 -0.50 2.40
N GLY A 22 -11.47 -1.64 2.89
CA GLY A 22 -11.75 -2.96 2.31
C GLY A 22 -10.56 -3.64 1.63
N MET A 23 -9.36 -3.04 1.67
CA MET A 23 -8.12 -3.77 1.36
C MET A 23 -8.02 -5.04 2.19
N VAL A 24 -7.60 -6.12 1.54
CA VAL A 24 -7.38 -7.41 2.19
C VAL A 24 -5.90 -7.74 2.18
N VAL A 25 -5.48 -8.61 3.10
CA VAL A 25 -4.13 -9.17 3.04
C VAL A 25 -4.00 -10.01 1.76
N GLY A 26 -2.93 -9.78 1.02
CA GLY A 26 -2.67 -10.33 -0.32
C GLY A 26 -3.19 -9.45 -1.47
N ASP A 27 -3.79 -8.29 -1.18
CA ASP A 27 -4.16 -7.33 -2.21
C ASP A 27 -2.92 -6.57 -2.72
N ILE A 28 -2.87 -6.33 -4.03
CA ILE A 28 -1.76 -5.63 -4.70
C ILE A 28 -2.25 -4.24 -5.10
N LEU A 29 -1.53 -3.23 -4.64
CA LEU A 29 -1.81 -1.82 -4.90
C LEU A 29 -0.70 -1.24 -5.76
N GLU A 30 -1.09 -0.49 -6.77
CA GLU A 30 -0.14 0.27 -7.59
C GLU A 30 -0.05 1.71 -7.08
N CYS A 31 1.17 2.19 -6.85
CA CYS A 31 1.40 3.59 -6.54
C CYS A 31 1.15 4.45 -7.80
N SER A 32 0.18 5.36 -7.75
CA SER A 32 -0.15 6.21 -8.91
C SER A 32 0.96 7.22 -9.30
N GLU A 33 1.94 7.43 -8.43
CA GLU A 33 3.03 8.40 -8.66
C GLU A 33 4.24 7.78 -9.37
N CYS A 34 4.68 6.60 -8.93
CA CYS A 34 5.86 5.92 -9.48
C CYS A 34 5.54 4.63 -10.26
N GLY A 35 4.33 4.10 -10.14
CA GLY A 35 3.94 2.80 -10.70
C GLY A 35 4.45 1.60 -9.89
N THR A 36 5.00 1.81 -8.70
CA THR A 36 5.44 0.70 -7.83
C THR A 36 4.26 -0.11 -7.33
N GLU A 37 4.30 -1.42 -7.52
CA GLU A 37 3.33 -2.35 -6.96
C GLU A 37 3.72 -2.71 -5.52
N VAL A 38 2.78 -2.60 -4.59
CA VAL A 38 2.93 -2.96 -3.18
C VAL A 38 1.86 -3.96 -2.78
N GLU A 39 2.28 -5.05 -2.15
CA GLU A 39 1.38 -6.08 -1.63
C GLU A 39 1.11 -5.85 -0.14
N ILE A 40 -0.17 -5.90 0.25
CA ILE A 40 -0.57 -5.79 1.65
C ILE A 40 -0.32 -7.13 2.36
N GLN A 41 0.57 -7.15 3.34
CA GLN A 41 0.88 -8.35 4.14
C GLN A 41 0.07 -8.43 5.43
N SER A 42 -0.37 -7.30 5.99
CA SER A 42 -1.16 -7.26 7.22
C SER A 42 -1.92 -5.95 7.32
N LEU A 43 -3.09 -5.97 7.96
CA LEU A 43 -3.90 -4.77 8.22
C LEU A 43 -3.78 -4.29 9.68
N GLU A 44 -3.42 -5.20 10.61
CA GLU A 44 -3.28 -4.92 12.04
C GLU A 44 -2.02 -5.61 12.59
N PRO A 45 -0.82 -4.97 12.55
CA PRO A 45 -0.52 -3.62 12.04
C PRO A 45 -0.43 -3.57 10.51
N LEU A 46 -0.81 -2.43 9.92
CA LEU A 46 -0.75 -2.20 8.47
C LEU A 46 0.68 -2.36 7.96
N THR A 47 0.93 -3.46 7.25
CA THR A 47 2.24 -3.84 6.72
C THR A 47 2.10 -4.16 5.25
N TYR A 48 3.00 -3.64 4.44
CA TYR A 48 3.05 -3.85 3.00
C TYR A 48 4.49 -4.14 2.58
N ARG A 49 4.66 -4.79 1.43
CA ARG A 49 5.96 -5.04 0.81
C ARG A 49 5.90 -4.63 -0.64
N GLU A 50 6.93 -3.94 -1.10
CA GLU A 50 7.11 -3.65 -2.52
C GLU A 50 7.37 -4.93 -3.32
N LEU A 51 6.58 -5.14 -4.36
CA LEU A 51 6.80 -6.17 -5.37
C LEU A 51 7.69 -5.57 -6.45
N ILE A 52 8.98 -5.44 -6.17
CA ILE A 52 9.96 -5.12 -7.21
C ILE A 52 10.31 -6.43 -7.90
N GLU A 53 9.94 -6.59 -9.17
CA GLU A 53 10.58 -7.59 -10.05
C GLU A 53 12.04 -7.17 -10.28
N GLU A 54 12.95 -7.67 -9.45
CA GLU A 54 14.37 -7.68 -9.79
C GLU A 54 14.55 -8.56 -11.02
N LYS A 55 14.96 -7.92 -12.13
CA LYS A 55 15.17 -8.56 -13.42
C LYS A 55 16.56 -9.19 -13.54
#